data_AF-A0A4V2A4H5-F1
#
_entry.id   AF-A0A4V2A4H5-F1
#
_cell.length_a   1.000
_cell.length_b   1.000
_cell.length_c   1.000
_cell.angle_alpha   90.00
_cell.angle_beta   90.00
_cell.angle_gamma   90.00
#
_symmetry.space_group_name_H-M   'P 1'
#
loop_
_entity.id
_entity.type
_entity.pdbx_description
1 polymer ?
#
loop_
_entity_poly.entity_id
_entity_poly.type
_entity_poly.pdbx_seq_one_letter_code
_entity_poly.pdbx_strand_id
1 'polypeptide(L)'
;MFGIKHIKFDSMTYVLHFRNGSVKREGRGLSFFYFEPSSSIVAIPMGSNDLPFIFSESTSDYQVVTIQGQISYKINNPKTLADVLDFTVNDTGQYKKNDIEKLNQRIINAAQTATSSFIQETKLKDAIRSAKVMEERIQEGLKSSLAIGMLGIDI
;
A
#
# COMPACT_ATOMS: atom_id res chain seq x y z
N MET A 1 -30.92 13.60 16.42
CA MET A 1 -29.93 14.30 15.58
C MET A 1 -30.26 13.99 14.13
N PHE A 2 -30.41 14.97 13.23
CA PHE A 2 -31.03 14.83 11.89
C PHE A 2 -30.23 14.00 10.85
N GLY A 3 -29.20 13.24 11.25
CA GLY A 3 -28.42 12.36 10.37
C GLY A 3 -27.59 13.05 9.29
N ILE A 4 -27.66 14.37 9.16
CA ILE A 4 -26.86 15.18 8.23
C ILE A 4 -25.54 15.55 8.90
N LYS A 5 -24.43 15.24 8.24
CA LYS A 5 -23.07 15.55 8.68
C LYS A 5 -22.30 16.26 7.57
N HIS A 6 -21.25 16.97 7.96
CA HIS A 6 -20.30 17.60 7.06
C HIS A 6 -18.96 16.92 7.21
N ILE A 7 -18.25 16.73 6.09
CA ILE A 7 -16.89 16.21 6.09
C ILE A 7 -16.05 16.96 5.05
N LYS A 8 -14.74 17.01 5.30
CA LYS A 8 -13.75 17.65 4.43
C LYS A 8 -12.50 16.78 4.39
N PHE A 9 -11.93 16.67 3.20
CA PHE A 9 -10.68 15.97 2.94
C PHE A 9 -9.65 16.92 2.32
N ASP A 10 -8.37 16.62 2.52
CA ASP A 10 -7.27 17.37 1.92
C ASP A 10 -7.05 16.98 0.44
N SER A 11 -6.19 17.74 -0.25
CA SER A 11 -5.86 17.51 -1.66
C SER A 11 -5.09 16.21 -1.91
N MET A 12 -4.52 15.60 -0.87
CA MET A 12 -3.80 14.32 -0.95
C MET A 12 -4.70 13.12 -0.69
N THR A 13 -5.99 13.33 -0.45
CA THR A 13 -6.95 12.24 -0.22
C THR A 13 -7.92 12.13 -1.39
N TYR A 14 -7.98 10.96 -2.02
CA TYR A 14 -8.99 10.62 -3.01
C TYR A 14 -10.21 10.02 -2.32
N VAL A 15 -11.39 10.57 -2.58
CA VAL A 15 -12.63 10.22 -1.87
C VAL A 15 -13.61 9.58 -2.82
N LEU A 16 -14.27 8.50 -2.39
CA LEU A 16 -15.46 7.93 -3.04
C LEU A 16 -16.64 8.07 -2.09
N HIS A 17 -17.66 8.83 -2.48
CA HIS A 17 -18.91 8.94 -1.74
C HIS A 17 -19.97 8.01 -2.33
N PHE A 18 -20.32 6.97 -1.59
CA PHE A 18 -21.42 6.07 -1.91
C PHE A 18 -22.70 6.50 -1.23
N ARG A 19 -23.81 6.45 -1.95
CA ARG A 19 -25.17 6.59 -1.41
C ARG A 19 -26.07 5.53 -2.03
N ASN A 20 -26.73 4.74 -1.20
CA ASN A 20 -27.58 3.61 -1.63
C ASN A 20 -26.86 2.69 -2.65
N GLY A 21 -25.59 2.36 -2.40
CA GLY A 21 -24.80 1.46 -3.26
C GLY A 21 -24.26 2.08 -4.56
N SER A 22 -24.52 3.37 -4.84
CA SER A 22 -24.00 4.05 -6.04
C SER A 22 -23.01 5.16 -5.68
N VAL A 23 -21.95 5.32 -6.47
CA VAL A 23 -21.02 6.46 -6.34
C VAL A 23 -21.77 7.73 -6.74
N LYS A 24 -21.87 8.70 -5.83
CA LYS A 24 -22.46 10.01 -6.10
C LYS A 24 -21.43 11.06 -6.40
N ARG A 25 -20.24 10.96 -5.79
CA ARG A 25 -19.14 11.92 -5.96
C ARG A 25 -17.82 11.19 -5.78
N GLU A 26 -16.83 11.61 -6.53
CA GLU A 26 -15.46 11.13 -6.39
C GLU A 26 -14.45 12.21 -6.77
N GLY A 27 -13.26 12.16 -6.19
CA GLY A 27 -12.20 13.13 -6.48
C GLY A 27 -11.30 13.43 -5.29
N ARG A 28 -10.38 14.38 -5.48
CA ARG A 28 -9.40 14.81 -4.46
C ARG A 28 -9.87 16.07 -3.74
N GLY A 29 -9.58 16.21 -2.45
CA GLY A 29 -9.84 17.45 -1.70
C GLY A 29 -11.32 17.80 -1.57
N LEU A 30 -12.20 16.79 -1.55
CA LEU A 30 -13.64 17.02 -1.50
C LEU A 30 -14.09 17.53 -0.12
N SER A 31 -15.11 18.39 -0.13
CA SER A 31 -15.87 18.77 1.06
C SER A 31 -17.36 18.82 0.74
N PHE A 32 -18.18 18.18 1.56
CA PHE A 32 -19.62 18.07 1.30
C PHE A 32 -20.42 17.70 2.54
N PHE A 33 -21.72 18.01 2.49
CA PHE A 33 -22.71 17.46 3.41
C PHE A 33 -23.23 16.11 2.89
N TYR A 34 -23.50 15.19 3.81
CA TYR A 34 -24.04 13.86 3.52
C TYR A 34 -24.99 13.39 4.61
N PHE A 35 -25.87 12.44 4.26
CA PHE A 35 -26.77 11.79 5.20
C PHE A 35 -26.18 10.45 5.64
N GLU A 36 -25.71 10.38 6.88
CA GLU A 36 -24.93 9.27 7.42
C GLU A 36 -25.63 7.90 7.31
N PRO A 37 -26.92 7.73 7.64
CA PRO A 37 -27.56 6.41 7.60
C PRO A 37 -27.64 5.74 6.22
N SER A 38 -27.51 6.51 5.12
CA SER A 38 -27.56 5.96 3.75
C SER A 38 -26.29 6.18 2.94
N SER A 39 -25.22 6.68 3.57
CA SER A 39 -23.96 6.99 2.90
C SER A 39 -22.79 6.19 3.47
N SER A 40 -21.86 5.83 2.58
CA SER A 40 -20.53 5.35 2.96
C SER A 40 -19.49 6.22 2.26
N ILE A 41 -18.36 6.44 2.93
CA ILE A 41 -17.29 7.29 2.42
C ILE A 41 -16.00 6.48 2.49
N VAL A 42 -15.33 6.35 1.36
CA VAL A 42 -14.01 5.74 1.24
C VAL A 42 -13.00 6.86 1.02
N ALA A 43 -11.92 6.88 1.78
CA ALA A 43 -10.89 7.91 1.72
C ALA A 43 -9.52 7.26 1.51
N ILE A 44 -8.86 7.53 0.39
CA ILE A 44 -7.63 6.86 0.00
C ILE A 44 -6.49 7.87 -0.01
N PRO A 45 -5.40 7.64 0.75
CA PRO A 45 -4.26 8.54 0.77
C PRO A 45 -3.49 8.39 -0.54
N MET A 46 -3.36 9.46 -1.31
CA MET A 46 -2.62 9.52 -2.57
C MET A 46 -1.15 9.95 -2.39
N GLY A 47 -0.74 10.20 -1.14
CA GLY A 47 0.63 10.52 -0.79
C GLY A 47 1.58 9.37 -1.11
N SER A 48 2.86 9.71 -1.36
CA SER A 48 3.92 8.71 -1.36
C SER A 48 4.12 8.20 0.06
N ASN A 49 4.28 6.89 0.22
CA ASN A 49 4.54 6.27 1.50
C ASN A 49 5.86 5.52 1.44
N ASP A 50 6.57 5.53 2.56
CA ASP A 50 7.88 4.91 2.71
C ASP A 50 7.77 3.75 3.68
N LEU A 51 8.15 2.56 3.22
CA LEU A 51 8.09 1.31 3.98
C LEU A 51 9.50 0.83 4.30
N PRO A 52 10.00 1.07 5.53
CA PRO A 52 11.24 0.45 5.95
C PRO A 52 11.06 -1.06 6.09
N PHE A 53 12.09 -1.81 5.73
CA PHE A 53 12.10 -3.26 5.91
C PHE A 53 13.44 -3.75 6.45
N ILE A 54 13.38 -4.90 7.13
CA ILE A 54 14.54 -5.66 7.58
C ILE A 54 14.26 -7.14 7.39
N PHE A 55 15.10 -7.81 6.60
CA PHE A 55 15.01 -9.24 6.34
C PHE A 55 16.26 -9.94 6.86
N SER A 56 16.09 -11.14 7.41
CA SER A 56 17.20 -12.02 7.76
C SER A 56 17.10 -13.25 6.87
N GLU A 57 18.13 -13.46 6.05
CA GLU A 57 18.16 -14.52 5.04
C GLU A 57 19.45 -15.33 5.19
N SER A 58 19.41 -16.60 4.78
CA SER A 58 20.57 -17.49 4.80
C SER A 58 21.17 -17.59 3.41
N THR A 59 22.48 -17.43 3.32
CA THR A 59 23.27 -17.58 2.08
C THR A 59 23.46 -19.05 1.71
N SER A 60 23.96 -19.31 0.50
CA SER A 60 24.26 -20.67 0.04
C SER A 60 25.38 -21.37 0.84
N ASP A 61 26.21 -20.60 1.53
CA ASP A 61 27.23 -21.06 2.48
C ASP A 61 26.79 -20.99 3.96
N TYR A 62 25.47 -20.99 4.19
CA TYR A 62 24.82 -21.08 5.50
C TYR A 62 25.21 -19.97 6.49
N GLN A 63 25.48 -18.78 5.97
CA GLN A 63 25.68 -17.59 6.78
C GLN A 63 24.40 -16.76 6.80
N VAL A 64 24.06 -16.21 7.97
CA VAL A 64 22.92 -15.31 8.10
C VAL A 64 23.34 -13.90 7.70
N VAL A 65 22.62 -13.30 6.77
CA VAL A 65 22.78 -11.90 6.37
C VAL A 65 21.52 -11.11 6.70
N THR A 66 21.70 -9.86 7.11
CA THR A 66 20.61 -8.93 7.37
C THR A 66 20.55 -7.90 6.25
N ILE A 67 19.39 -7.77 5.63
CA ILE A 67 19.13 -6.88 4.51
C ILE A 67 18.18 -5.80 5.01
N GLN A 68 18.59 -4.54 4.90
CA GLN A 68 17.81 -3.39 5.34
C GLN A 68 17.65 -2.42 4.19
N GLY A 69 16.47 -1.81 4.10
CA GLY A 69 16.17 -0.84 3.07
C GLY A 69 14.81 -0.20 3.27
N GLN A 70 14.39 0.53 2.26
CA GLN A 70 13.10 1.21 2.24
C GLN A 70 12.48 1.08 0.85
N ILE A 71 11.18 0.84 0.80
CA ILE A 71 10.38 0.82 -0.42
C ILE A 71 9.47 2.04 -0.39
N SER A 72 9.63 2.93 -1.35
CA SER A 72 8.68 4.00 -1.60
C SER A 72 7.59 3.50 -2.54
N TYR A 73 6.34 3.79 -2.22
CA TYR A 73 5.22 3.47 -3.11
C TYR A 73 4.22 4.61 -3.14
N LYS A 74 3.46 4.69 -4.23
CA LYS A 74 2.37 5.64 -4.39
C LYS A 74 1.15 4.97 -4.97
N ILE A 75 -0.03 5.36 -4.49
CA ILE A 75 -1.29 4.88 -5.04
C ILE A 75 -1.57 5.65 -6.35
N ASN A 76 -1.71 4.92 -7.45
CA ASN A 76 -1.95 5.50 -8.78
C ASN A 76 -3.42 5.35 -9.19
N ASN A 77 -4.00 4.16 -8.94
CA ASN A 77 -5.41 3.88 -9.20
C ASN A 77 -6.18 3.64 -7.88
N PRO A 78 -6.74 4.70 -7.25
CA PRO A 78 -7.45 4.57 -5.98
C PRO A 78 -8.73 3.73 -6.08
N LYS A 79 -9.38 3.65 -7.25
CA LYS A 79 -10.61 2.85 -7.40
C LYS A 79 -10.30 1.36 -7.29
N THR A 80 -9.29 0.91 -8.02
CA THR A 80 -8.83 -0.49 -7.96
C THR A 80 -8.41 -0.87 -6.54
N LEU A 81 -7.73 0.04 -5.84
CA LEU A 81 -7.36 -0.20 -4.45
C LEU A 81 -8.59 -0.32 -3.52
N ALA A 82 -9.62 0.50 -3.74
CA ALA A 82 -10.88 0.46 -2.98
C ALA A 82 -11.66 -0.86 -3.18
N ASP A 83 -11.51 -1.50 -4.33
CA ASP A 83 -12.17 -2.78 -4.63
C ASP A 83 -11.51 -3.96 -3.88
N VAL A 84 -10.25 -3.82 -3.49
CA VAL A 84 -9.47 -4.89 -2.85
C VAL A 84 -9.35 -4.71 -1.34
N LEU A 85 -9.32 -3.46 -0.85
CA LEU A 85 -9.08 -3.12 0.55
C LEU A 85 -10.09 -2.09 1.08
N ASP A 86 -10.44 -2.20 2.36
CA ASP A 86 -11.46 -1.36 2.99
C ASP A 86 -10.86 -0.05 3.52
N PHE A 87 -11.01 1.02 2.74
CA PHE A 87 -10.64 2.39 3.12
C PHE A 87 -11.85 3.21 3.61
N THR A 88 -12.89 2.56 4.13
CA THR A 88 -14.09 3.25 4.64
C THR A 88 -13.75 4.04 5.90
N VAL A 89 -14.18 5.30 5.96
CA VAL A 89 -14.04 6.16 7.13
C VAL A 89 -15.35 6.36 7.88
N ASN A 90 -15.25 6.70 9.16
CA ASN A 90 -16.37 7.20 9.96
C ASN A 90 -16.60 8.71 9.74
N ASP A 91 -17.54 9.28 10.48
CA ASP A 91 -17.87 10.70 10.47
C ASP A 91 -16.75 11.63 10.92
N THR A 92 -15.81 11.13 11.71
CA THR A 92 -14.60 11.85 12.13
C THR A 92 -13.44 11.71 11.13
N GLY A 93 -13.63 10.96 10.04
CA GLY A 93 -12.59 10.71 9.04
C GLY A 93 -11.61 9.60 9.43
N GLN A 94 -11.85 8.86 10.53
CA GLN A 94 -11.02 7.74 10.93
C GLN A 94 -11.40 6.47 10.18
N TYR A 95 -10.40 5.69 9.77
CA TYR A 95 -10.61 4.41 9.11
C TYR A 95 -11.34 3.42 10.00
N LYS A 96 -12.38 2.77 9.47
CA LYS A 96 -13.12 1.70 10.15
C LYS A 96 -12.28 0.43 10.28
N LYS A 97 -11.38 0.19 9.32
CA LYS A 97 -10.42 -0.91 9.32
C LYS A 97 -9.05 -0.40 8.92
N ASN A 98 -8.01 -0.95 9.51
CA ASN A 98 -6.63 -0.60 9.19
C ASN A 98 -6.08 -1.44 8.03
N ASP A 99 -6.77 -1.44 6.89
CA ASP A 99 -6.38 -2.26 5.74
C ASP A 99 -5.13 -1.73 5.01
N ILE A 100 -4.67 -0.51 5.33
CA ILE A 100 -3.39 0.01 4.84
C ILE A 100 -2.19 -0.78 5.38
N GLU A 101 -2.30 -1.35 6.59
CA GLU A 101 -1.25 -2.25 7.11
C GLU A 101 -1.16 -3.53 6.27
N LYS A 102 -2.29 -4.05 5.78
CA LYS A 102 -2.29 -5.21 4.87
C LYS A 102 -1.65 -4.89 3.54
N LEU A 103 -1.84 -3.66 3.02
CA LEU A 103 -1.12 -3.18 1.83
C LEU A 103 0.39 -3.19 2.08
N ASN A 104 0.82 -2.59 3.19
CA ASN A 104 2.24 -2.52 3.56
C ASN A 104 2.86 -3.92 3.70
N GLN A 105 2.18 -4.84 4.39
CA GLN A 105 2.62 -6.23 4.54
C GLN A 105 2.74 -6.96 3.20
N ARG A 106 1.79 -6.76 2.27
CA ARG A 106 1.86 -7.39 0.94
C ARG A 106 3.07 -6.90 0.15
N ILE A 107 3.38 -5.61 0.20
CA ILE A 107 4.57 -5.03 -0.45
C ILE A 107 5.85 -5.62 0.16
N ILE A 108 5.95 -5.62 1.49
CA ILE A 108 7.12 -6.16 2.22
C ILE A 108 7.32 -7.64 1.89
N ASN A 109 6.26 -8.45 1.90
CA ASN A 109 6.35 -9.88 1.59
C ASN A 109 6.79 -10.14 0.15
N ALA A 110 6.30 -9.34 -0.81
CA ALA A 110 6.71 -9.44 -2.21
C ALA A 110 8.19 -9.08 -2.38
N ALA A 111 8.67 -8.03 -1.71
CA ALA A 111 10.08 -7.67 -1.69
C ALA A 111 10.94 -8.75 -1.04
N GLN A 112 10.53 -9.31 0.11
CA GLN A 112 11.24 -10.40 0.77
C GLN A 112 11.37 -11.60 -0.16
N THR A 113 10.28 -11.99 -0.83
CA THR A 113 10.29 -13.13 -1.78
C THR A 113 11.26 -12.88 -2.92
N ALA A 114 11.27 -11.67 -3.49
CA ALA A 114 12.20 -11.29 -4.55
C ALA A 114 13.67 -11.36 -4.10
N THR A 115 13.94 -10.97 -2.85
CA THR A 115 15.31 -10.92 -2.31
C THR A 115 15.81 -12.30 -1.85
N SER A 116 14.95 -13.08 -1.20
CA SER A 116 15.30 -14.38 -0.59
C SER A 116 15.82 -15.37 -1.63
N SER A 117 15.16 -15.45 -2.79
CA SER A 117 15.59 -16.33 -3.89
C SER A 117 17.03 -16.09 -4.33
N PHE A 118 17.45 -14.82 -4.44
CA PHE A 118 18.83 -14.49 -4.82
C PHE A 118 19.83 -14.81 -3.72
N ILE A 119 19.52 -14.49 -2.47
CA ILE A 119 20.46 -14.63 -1.36
C ILE A 119 20.75 -16.10 -1.08
N GLN A 120 19.73 -16.96 -1.17
CA GLN A 120 19.87 -18.40 -0.99
C GLN A 120 20.79 -19.05 -2.03
N GLU A 121 20.97 -18.42 -3.20
CA GLU A 121 21.88 -18.89 -4.26
C GLU A 121 23.28 -18.25 -4.18
N THR A 122 23.46 -17.23 -3.34
CA THR A 122 24.67 -16.40 -3.29
C THR A 122 25.50 -16.70 -2.05
N LYS A 123 26.83 -16.69 -2.16
CA LYS A 123 27.74 -16.83 -1.00
C LYS A 123 27.85 -15.51 -0.22
N LEU A 124 28.19 -15.56 1.06
CA LEU A 124 28.29 -14.38 1.93
C LEU A 124 29.08 -13.22 1.31
N LYS A 125 30.28 -13.50 0.78
CA LYS A 125 31.17 -12.46 0.22
C LYS A 125 30.56 -11.70 -0.95
N ASP A 126 29.78 -12.40 -1.77
CA ASP A 126 29.12 -11.82 -2.93
C ASP A 126 27.82 -11.11 -2.51
N ALA A 127 27.09 -11.68 -1.55
CA ALA A 127 25.86 -11.09 -1.00
C ALA A 127 26.10 -9.72 -0.34
N ILE A 128 27.19 -9.56 0.44
CA ILE A 128 27.51 -8.25 1.05
C ILE A 128 27.98 -7.20 0.03
N ARG A 129 28.23 -7.60 -1.23
CA ARG A 129 28.63 -6.72 -2.34
C ARG A 129 27.52 -6.51 -3.36
N SER A 130 26.37 -7.16 -3.19
CA SER A 130 25.30 -7.20 -4.20
C SER A 130 24.22 -6.14 -4.02
N ALA A 131 24.45 -5.07 -3.23
CA ALA A 131 23.44 -4.07 -2.91
C ALA A 131 22.68 -3.53 -4.14
N LYS A 132 23.40 -3.16 -5.22
CA LYS A 132 22.79 -2.69 -6.46
C LYS A 132 21.96 -3.77 -7.17
N VAL A 133 22.46 -5.01 -7.18
CA VAL A 133 21.73 -6.16 -7.74
C VAL A 133 20.47 -6.44 -6.93
N MET A 134 20.49 -6.22 -5.60
CA MET A 134 19.32 -6.34 -4.72
C MET A 134 18.26 -5.30 -5.01
N GLU A 135 18.66 -4.06 -5.21
CA GLU A 135 17.74 -3.00 -5.63
C GLU A 135 17.03 -3.37 -6.95
N GLU A 136 17.78 -3.76 -7.98
CA GLU A 136 17.25 -4.14 -9.29
C GLU A 136 16.28 -5.34 -9.18
N ARG A 137 16.68 -6.39 -8.44
CA ARG A 137 15.85 -7.58 -8.22
C ARG A 137 14.55 -7.29 -7.45
N ILE A 138 14.62 -6.47 -6.40
CA ILE A 138 13.44 -6.07 -5.63
C ILE A 138 12.51 -5.27 -6.55
N GLN A 139 13.04 -4.31 -7.32
CA GLN A 139 12.24 -3.49 -8.22
C GLN A 139 11.55 -4.34 -9.30
N GLU A 140 12.27 -5.28 -9.93
CA GLU A 140 11.71 -6.18 -10.93
C GLU A 140 10.67 -7.15 -10.33
N GLY A 141 10.97 -7.74 -9.16
CA GLY A 141 10.08 -8.65 -8.47
C GLY A 141 8.77 -7.98 -8.03
N LEU A 142 8.85 -6.73 -7.59
CA LEU A 142 7.68 -5.93 -7.23
C LEU A 142 6.85 -5.53 -8.46
N LYS A 143 7.49 -5.11 -9.55
CA LYS A 143 6.80 -4.74 -10.81
C LYS A 143 6.15 -5.93 -11.52
N SER A 144 6.75 -7.12 -11.43
CA SER A 144 6.24 -8.35 -12.04
C SER A 144 5.18 -9.07 -11.19
N SER A 145 5.02 -8.68 -9.92
CA SER A 145 4.07 -9.29 -9.01
C SER A 145 2.62 -8.98 -9.40
N LEU A 146 1.88 -10.00 -9.79
CA LEU A 146 0.43 -9.91 -10.02
C LEU A 146 -0.31 -9.39 -8.78
N ALA A 147 0.14 -9.77 -7.58
CA ALA A 147 -0.45 -9.33 -6.32
C ALA A 147 -0.33 -7.82 -6.13
N ILE A 148 0.78 -7.21 -6.58
CA ILE A 148 1.01 -5.76 -6.52
C ILE A 148 0.24 -5.05 -7.64
N GLY A 149 0.25 -5.59 -8.86
CA GLY A 149 -0.50 -5.02 -9.99
C GLY A 149 -2.01 -4.91 -9.71
N MET A 150 -2.59 -5.88 -8.98
CA MET A 150 -3.99 -5.83 -8.56
C MET A 150 -4.32 -4.72 -7.55
N LEU A 151 -3.32 -4.10 -6.91
CA LEU A 151 -3.54 -3.05 -5.90
C LEU A 151 -3.55 -1.64 -6.49
N GLY A 152 -3.18 -1.47 -7.76
CA GLY A 152 -3.18 -0.15 -8.41
C GLY A 152 -2.14 0.82 -7.83
N ILE A 153 -1.01 0.29 -7.34
CA ILE A 153 0.10 1.08 -6.80
C ILE A 153 1.30 1.08 -7.77
N ASP A 154 2.09 2.14 -7.69
CA ASP A 154 3.38 2.29 -8.36
C ASP A 154 4.50 2.25 -7.30
N ILE A 155 5.62 1.63 -7.66
CA ILE A 155 6.83 1.44 -6.84
C ILE A 155 8.04 2.06 -7.54
#